data_AF-A0A937WEQ2-F1
#
_entry.id   AF-A0A937WEQ2-F1
#
_cell.length_a   1.000
_cell.length_b   1.000
_cell.length_c   1.000
_cell.angle_alpha   90.00
_cell.angle_beta   90.00
_cell.angle_gamma   90.00
#
_symmetry.space_group_name_H-M   'P 1'
#
loop_
_entity.id
_entity.type
_entity.pdbx_description
1 polymer ?
#
loop_
_entity_poly.entity_id
_entity_poly.type
_entity_poly.pdbx_seq_one_letter_code
_entity_poly.pdbx_strand_id
1 'polypeptide(L)'
;MRKLLFTKQLGIFLLCVLGLLIISSISQSQTSTPFGYLEVNVSDASTLKPLAGAKVFVILENKLVAKAETPTSGIVTFGPLASSSFYKVVAYKKGYKLKSMFPVLVPTDYLTNKIFMPLVPK
;
A
#
# COMPACT_ATOMS: atom_id res chain seq x y z
N MET A 1 12.68 17.35 -68.08
CA MET A 1 11.35 16.78 -68.39
C MET A 1 11.24 15.39 -67.76
N ARG A 2 10.09 15.13 -67.13
CA ARG A 2 9.48 13.87 -66.65
C ARG A 2 10.09 12.53 -67.12
N LYS A 3 10.13 11.54 -66.19
CA LYS A 3 9.45 10.20 -66.22
C LYS A 3 10.26 9.17 -65.40
N LEU A 4 9.73 8.67 -64.28
CA LEU A 4 8.90 7.47 -64.07
C LEU A 4 9.71 6.18 -63.76
N LEU A 5 9.70 5.81 -62.47
CA LEU A 5 9.38 4.51 -61.84
C LEU A 5 9.55 3.16 -62.59
N PHE A 6 9.73 2.12 -61.74
CA PHE A 6 9.47 0.66 -61.91
C PHE A 6 10.63 -0.21 -62.45
N THR A 7 11.32 -1.02 -61.64
CA THR A 7 11.03 -2.43 -61.25
C THR A 7 12.41 -3.00 -60.79
N LYS A 8 12.63 -3.99 -59.92
CA LYS A 8 12.04 -5.31 -59.72
C LYS A 8 12.34 -5.77 -58.30
N GLN A 9 11.32 -6.26 -57.62
CA GLN A 9 11.41 -7.08 -56.43
C GLN A 9 11.39 -8.54 -56.89
N LEU A 10 12.47 -9.28 -56.65
CA LEU A 10 12.63 -10.75 -56.74
C LEU A 10 14.12 -11.03 -56.44
N GLY A 11 14.59 -11.81 -55.48
CA GLY A 11 14.01 -12.70 -54.48
C GLY A 11 15.17 -13.55 -53.95
N ILE A 12 15.22 -13.80 -52.65
CA ILE A 12 15.94 -14.91 -51.94
C ILE A 12 15.16 -15.01 -50.61
N PHE A 13 14.08 -15.79 -50.52
CA PHE A 13 14.02 -17.23 -50.27
C PHE A 13 14.88 -17.72 -49.09
N LEU A 14 14.21 -17.78 -47.93
CA LEU A 14 14.10 -19.00 -47.10
C LEU A 14 15.39 -19.56 -46.47
N LEU A 15 15.72 -19.08 -45.27
CA LEU A 15 16.32 -19.87 -44.19
C LEU A 15 15.91 -19.28 -42.83
N CYS A 16 14.60 -19.33 -42.59
CA CYS A 16 14.02 -19.28 -41.26
C CYS A 16 14.14 -20.70 -40.70
N VAL A 17 15.13 -21.01 -39.84
CA VAL A 17 15.08 -21.78 -38.58
C VAL A 17 16.52 -22.07 -38.09
N LEU A 18 17.09 -21.16 -37.32
CA LEU A 18 17.99 -21.43 -36.18
C LEU A 18 18.02 -20.15 -35.34
N GLY A 19 16.85 -19.85 -34.77
CA GLY A 19 16.55 -18.61 -34.07
C GLY A 19 17.26 -18.53 -32.72
N LEU A 20 18.43 -17.88 -32.70
CA LEU A 20 18.98 -17.32 -31.47
C LEU A 20 18.45 -15.90 -31.27
N LEU A 21 17.38 -15.83 -30.49
CA LEU A 21 17.42 -15.20 -29.16
C LEU A 21 18.06 -13.80 -29.08
N ILE A 22 17.30 -12.74 -29.35
CA ILE A 22 17.35 -11.53 -28.50
C ILE A 22 15.93 -10.94 -28.46
N ILE A 23 15.07 -11.52 -27.62
CA ILE A 23 13.93 -10.78 -27.10
C ILE A 23 14.56 -9.75 -26.16
N SER A 24 14.70 -8.50 -26.60
CA SER A 24 15.10 -7.38 -25.74
C SER A 24 13.94 -7.07 -24.80
N SER A 25 13.67 -7.97 -23.86
CA SER A 25 12.77 -7.74 -22.74
C SER A 25 13.49 -6.82 -21.76
N ILE A 26 13.48 -5.53 -22.05
CA ILE A 26 13.80 -4.51 -21.06
C ILE A 26 12.65 -4.54 -20.06
N SER A 27 12.80 -5.29 -18.97
CA SER A 27 11.96 -5.15 -17.80
C SER A 27 12.13 -3.71 -17.30
N GLN A 28 11.16 -2.84 -17.56
CA GLN A 28 11.08 -1.56 -16.86
C GLN A 28 11.06 -1.87 -15.37
N SER A 29 12.16 -1.55 -14.68
CA SER A 29 12.17 -1.45 -13.23
C SER A 29 11.11 -0.41 -12.88
N GLN A 30 9.95 -0.87 -12.42
CA GLN A 30 8.93 0.02 -11.90
C GLN A 30 9.53 0.65 -10.65
N THR A 31 9.93 1.92 -10.74
CA THR A 31 10.16 2.75 -9.55
C THR A 31 8.80 3.07 -8.94
N SER A 32 8.13 2.05 -8.38
CA SER A 32 6.98 2.27 -7.52
C SER A 32 7.51 2.96 -6.26
N THR A 33 6.87 4.05 -5.86
CA THR A 33 7.12 4.62 -4.53
C THR A 33 6.91 3.51 -3.51
N PRO A 34 7.86 3.25 -2.60
CA PRO A 34 7.73 2.12 -1.70
C PRO A 34 6.59 2.40 -0.71
N PHE A 35 5.62 1.49 -0.62
CA PHE A 35 4.47 1.60 0.27
C PHE A 35 4.43 0.45 1.28
N GLY A 36 3.68 0.60 2.36
CA GLY A 36 3.39 -0.47 3.31
C GLY A 36 1.99 -0.35 3.90
N TYR A 37 1.70 -1.19 4.89
CA TYR A 37 0.37 -1.35 5.46
C TYR A 37 0.42 -1.35 7.00
N LEU A 38 -0.65 -0.87 7.63
CA LEU A 38 -0.86 -0.92 9.08
C LEU A 38 -2.13 -1.69 9.39
N GLU A 39 -2.08 -2.59 10.35
CA GLU A 39 -3.27 -3.17 10.97
C GLU A 39 -3.33 -2.71 12.42
N VAL A 40 -4.49 -2.17 12.81
CA VAL A 40 -4.74 -1.64 14.15
C VAL A 40 -5.85 -2.44 14.79
N ASN A 41 -5.54 -3.03 15.94
CA ASN A 41 -6.50 -3.75 16.77
C ASN A 41 -6.94 -2.84 17.93
N VAL A 42 -8.24 -2.52 17.97
CA VAL A 42 -8.86 -1.71 19.02
C VAL A 42 -9.75 -2.61 19.88
N SER A 43 -9.49 -2.58 21.18
CA SER A 43 -10.24 -3.34 22.17
C SER A 43 -10.66 -2.45 23.34
N ASP A 44 -11.62 -2.93 24.12
CA ASP A 44 -11.93 -2.37 25.43
C ASP A 44 -10.88 -2.86 26.44
N ALA A 45 -10.22 -1.94 27.14
CA ALA A 45 -9.12 -2.26 28.05
C ALA A 45 -9.55 -3.02 29.31
N SER A 46 -10.82 -2.92 29.71
CA SER A 46 -11.35 -3.55 30.92
C SER A 46 -11.79 -4.99 30.65
N THR A 47 -12.36 -5.24 29.46
CA THR A 47 -12.92 -6.55 29.09
C THR A 47 -12.04 -7.33 28.12
N LEU A 48 -11.04 -6.69 27.52
CA LEU A 48 -10.18 -7.20 26.45
C LEU A 48 -10.94 -7.63 25.18
N LYS A 49 -12.23 -7.28 25.06
CA LYS A 49 -13.05 -7.61 23.91
C LYS A 49 -12.80 -6.63 22.76
N PRO A 50 -12.93 -7.08 21.49
CA PRO A 50 -12.88 -6.19 20.34
C PRO A 50 -13.87 -5.03 20.44
N LEU A 51 -13.45 -3.84 20.03
CA LEU A 51 -14.25 -2.63 20.17
C LEU A 51 -14.66 -2.08 18.80
N ALA A 52 -15.89 -2.39 18.39
CA ALA A 52 -16.50 -1.86 17.17
C ALA A 52 -16.87 -0.37 17.30
N GLY A 53 -16.96 0.36 16.20
CA GLY A 53 -17.38 1.76 16.18
C GLY A 53 -16.36 2.76 16.75
N ALA A 54 -15.10 2.35 16.92
CA ALA A 54 -14.01 3.23 17.28
C ALA A 54 -13.43 3.86 16.01
N LYS A 55 -13.23 5.18 16.02
CA LYS A 55 -12.57 5.91 14.94
C LYS A 55 -11.06 5.82 15.12
N VAL A 56 -10.38 5.36 14.08
CA VAL A 56 -8.92 5.29 14.02
C VAL A 56 -8.42 6.27 12.97
N PHE A 57 -7.43 7.08 13.34
CA PHE A 57 -6.80 8.09 12.51
C PHE A 57 -5.31 7.78 12.37
N VAL A 58 -4.82 7.82 11.14
CA VAL A 58 -3.39 7.69 10.81
C VAL A 58 -2.90 9.06 10.34
N ILE A 59 -1.86 9.56 10.99
CA ILE A 59 -1.35 10.93 10.82
C ILE A 59 0.14 10.86 10.49
N LEU A 60 0.54 11.57 9.44
CA LEU A 60 1.94 11.78 9.05
C LEU A 60 2.22 13.27 9.06
N GLU A 61 3.25 13.71 9.79
CA GLU A 61 3.66 15.13 9.83
C GLU A 61 2.47 16.10 10.08
N ASN A 62 1.63 15.77 11.07
CA ASN A 62 0.40 16.51 11.42
C ASN A 62 -0.70 16.54 10.35
N LYS A 63 -0.53 15.85 9.22
CA LYS A 63 -1.56 15.66 8.20
C LYS A 63 -2.28 14.34 8.41
N LEU A 64 -3.61 14.39 8.42
CA LEU A 64 -4.44 13.17 8.39
C LEU A 64 -4.26 12.50 7.02
N VAL A 65 -3.73 11.27 7.02
CA VAL A 65 -3.51 10.50 5.79
C VAL A 65 -4.55 9.40 5.58
N ALA A 66 -5.10 8.85 6.67
CA ALA A 66 -6.15 7.84 6.58
C ALA A 66 -7.04 7.86 7.83
N LYS A 67 -8.29 7.42 7.66
CA LYS A 67 -9.26 7.23 8.75
C LYS A 67 -10.14 6.02 8.48
N ALA A 68 -10.50 5.29 9.52
CA ALA A 68 -11.46 4.17 9.45
C ALA A 68 -12.25 4.08 10.74
N GLU A 69 -13.38 3.38 10.68
CA GLU A 69 -14.17 3.00 11.85
C GLU A 69 -14.04 1.48 12.04
N THR A 70 -13.85 1.03 13.27
CA THR A 70 -13.62 -0.39 13.54
C THR A 70 -14.90 -1.21 13.34
N PRO A 71 -14.83 -2.33 12.60
CA PRO A 71 -15.93 -3.27 12.50
C PRO A 71 -16.07 -4.10 13.80
N THR A 72 -16.98 -5.07 13.81
CA THR A 72 -17.22 -5.98 14.95
C THR A 72 -15.99 -6.74 15.40
N SER A 73 -15.03 -7.01 14.51
CA SER A 73 -13.75 -7.64 14.84
C SER A 73 -12.79 -6.72 15.60
N GLY A 74 -13.06 -5.41 15.69
CA GLY A 74 -12.18 -4.43 16.32
C GLY A 74 -10.91 -4.11 15.52
N ILE A 75 -10.74 -4.70 14.33
CA ILE A 75 -9.51 -4.62 13.53
C ILE A 75 -9.77 -3.80 12.27
N VAL A 76 -8.87 -2.85 11.98
CA VAL A 76 -8.86 -2.07 10.73
C VAL A 76 -7.48 -2.12 10.09
N THR A 77 -7.46 -2.16 8.77
CA THR A 77 -6.22 -2.15 7.98
C THR A 77 -6.15 -0.89 7.14
N PHE A 78 -4.98 -0.28 7.06
CA PHE A 78 -4.68 0.93 6.30
C PHE A 78 -3.56 0.65 5.29
N GLY A 79 -3.71 1.19 4.10
CA GLY A 79 -2.68 1.15 3.05
C GLY A 79 -3.28 1.45 1.68
N PRO A 80 -2.45 1.71 0.67
CA PRO A 80 -0.99 1.86 0.77
C PRO A 80 -0.58 3.15 1.50
N LEU A 81 0.42 3.06 2.39
CA LEU A 81 1.02 4.19 3.13
C LEU A 81 2.47 4.36 2.71
N ALA A 82 2.99 5.59 2.68
CA ALA A 82 4.40 5.85 2.40
C ALA A 82 5.29 5.05 3.37
N SER A 83 6.14 4.19 2.82
CA SER A 83 7.03 3.38 3.63
C SER A 83 8.15 4.21 4.26
N SER A 84 8.89 3.61 5.19
CA SER A 84 10.03 4.22 5.91
C SER A 84 9.68 5.52 6.63
N SER A 85 8.39 5.74 6.90
CA SER A 85 7.85 6.91 7.57
C SER A 85 7.34 6.55 8.97
N PHE A 86 7.37 7.52 9.87
CA PHE A 86 6.83 7.37 11.23
C PHE A 86 5.44 8.02 11.34
N TYR A 87 4.44 7.17 11.57
CA TYR A 87 3.06 7.58 11.71
C TYR A 87 2.68 7.74 13.18
N LYS A 88 1.76 8.67 13.43
CA LYS A 88 0.98 8.73 14.67
C LYS A 88 -0.37 8.08 14.41
N VAL A 89 -0.71 7.07 15.22
CA VAL A 89 -2.03 6.42 15.17
C VAL A 89 -2.83 6.88 16.38
N VAL A 90 -4.08 7.30 16.17
CA VAL A 90 -4.97 7.78 17.23
C VAL A 90 -6.28 7.00 17.16
N ALA A 91 -6.73 6.48 18.30
CA ALA A 91 -8.00 5.78 18.44
C ALA A 91 -8.95 6.54 19.38
N TYR A 92 -10.20 6.69 18.96
CA TYR A 92 -11.23 7.44 19.66
C TYR A 92 -12.58 6.72 19.60
N LYS A 93 -13.28 6.65 20.73
CA LYS A 93 -14.69 6.28 20.80
C LYS A 93 -15.38 7.12 21.88
N LYS A 94 -16.62 7.56 21.62
CA LYS A 94 -17.42 8.26 22.64
C LYS A 94 -17.56 7.38 23.88
N GLY A 95 -17.34 7.95 25.06
CA GLY A 95 -17.35 7.21 26.33
C GLY A 95 -16.01 6.60 26.73
N TYR A 96 -14.96 6.74 25.90
CA TYR A 96 -13.62 6.23 26.18
C TYR A 96 -12.60 7.37 26.22
N LYS A 97 -11.49 7.16 26.92
CA LYS A 97 -10.31 8.03 26.91
C LYS A 97 -9.62 7.92 25.55
N LEU A 98 -9.17 9.05 25.02
CA LEU A 98 -8.41 9.10 23.77
C LEU A 98 -7.08 8.34 23.94
N LYS A 99 -6.72 7.50 22.96
CA LYS A 99 -5.43 6.80 22.93
C LYS A 99 -4.66 7.18 21.68
N SER A 100 -3.35 7.35 21.82
CA SER A 100 -2.45 7.56 20.69
C SER A 100 -1.16 6.77 20.85
N MET A 101 -0.57 6.39 19.72
CA MET A 101 0.72 5.72 19.63
C MET A 101 1.58 6.43 18.59
N PHE A 102 2.81 6.75 18.97
CA PHE A 102 3.84 7.34 18.12
C PHE A 102 5.21 7.02 18.75
N PRO A 103 6.24 6.68 17.96
CA PRO A 103 6.21 6.50 16.51
C PRO A 103 5.70 5.10 16.09
N VAL A 104 5.04 5.02 14.94
CA VAL A 104 4.69 3.74 14.27
C VAL A 104 5.41 3.68 12.93
N LEU A 105 6.38 2.78 12.79
CA LEU A 105 7.11 2.57 11.55
C LEU A 105 6.28 1.72 10.57
N VAL A 106 6.22 2.13 9.30
CA VAL A 106 5.66 1.34 8.19
C VAL A 106 6.80 0.91 7.27
N PRO A 107 7.25 -0.36 7.32
CA PRO A 107 8.24 -0.87 6.37
C PRO A 107 7.62 -1.06 4.98
N THR A 108 8.47 -1.03 3.95
CA THR A 108 8.08 -1.30 2.56
C THR A 108 7.56 -2.73 2.41
N ASP A 109 6.48 -2.87 1.65
CA ASP A 109 5.82 -4.14 1.29
C ASP A 109 5.48 -5.03 2.49
N TYR A 110 5.30 -4.42 3.67
CA TYR A 110 5.06 -5.12 4.92
C TYR A 110 3.79 -4.63 5.62
N LEU A 111 3.05 -5.58 6.21
CA LEU A 111 1.93 -5.30 7.09
C LEU A 111 2.41 -5.23 8.53
N THR A 112 2.36 -4.04 9.13
CA THR A 112 2.66 -3.87 10.55
C THR A 112 1.39 -4.17 11.36
N ASN A 113 1.32 -5.36 11.97
CA ASN A 113 0.14 -5.89 12.66
C ASN A 113 0.24 -5.89 14.21
N LYS A 114 1.25 -5.21 14.77
CA LYS A 114 1.48 -5.15 16.23
C LYS A 114 0.94 -3.87 16.88
N ILE A 115 -0.04 -3.22 16.26
CA ILE A 115 -0.60 -1.95 16.76
C ILE A 115 -1.85 -2.25 17.60
N PHE A 116 -1.64 -2.43 18.90
CA PHE A 116 -2.71 -2.66 19.87
C PHE A 116 -3.12 -1.35 20.57
N MET A 117 -4.40 -1.01 20.49
CA MET A 117 -4.99 0.22 21.02
C MET A 117 -6.12 -0.11 22.01
N PRO A 118 -5.82 -0.61 23.22
CA PRO A 118 -6.83 -0.81 24.25
C PRO A 118 -7.34 0.56 24.74
N LEU A 119 -8.64 0.82 24.56
CA LEU A 119 -9.30 2.03 25.02
C LEU A 119 -9.88 1.83 26.42
N VAL A 120 -9.61 2.79 27.31
CA VAL A 120 -10.11 2.79 28.69
C VAL A 120 -11.43 3.58 28.74
N PRO A 121 -12.54 3.03 29.28
CA PRO A 121 -13.76 3.80 29.52
C PRO A 121 -13.50 5.06 30.38
N LYS A 122 -14.32 6.10 30.20
CA LYS A 122 -14.24 7.32 31.01
C LYS A 122 -14.87 7.14 32.38
#